data_AF-A0A1D1YDS7-F1
#
_entry.id   AF-A0A1D1YDS7-F1
#
_cell.length_a   1.000
_cell.length_b   1.000
_cell.length_c   1.000
_cell.angle_alpha   90.00
_cell.angle_beta   90.00
_cell.angle_gamma   90.00
#
_symmetry.space_group_name_H-M   'P 1'
#
loop_
_entity.id
_entity.type
_entity.pdbx_description
1 polymer ?
#
loop_
_entity_poly.entity_id
_entity_poly.type
_entity_poly.pdbx_seq_one_letter_code
_entity_poly.pdbx_strand_id
1 'polypeptide(L)'
;EVNVMLSDLPEEEFGPKINFREYSFFDNPLLPQKVKESWLEVQLCEEGSKDCHVGNEVKPGVLRLPKHSSEDMLIQLLSPHKDVKVIKFSSMEDAFRGFDDKVTTQKFRNRVKRYVGIWCCVENRDLGHIYYDIYWDEKPDWKPEPPKSLEENHPPW
;
A
#
# COMPACT_ATOMS: atom_id res chain seq x y z
N GLU A 1 12.69 -1.78 11.29
CA GLU A 1 11.55 -1.82 10.35
C GLU A 1 11.99 -2.06 8.91
N VAL A 2 12.88 -1.25 8.32
CA VAL A 2 13.38 -1.43 6.93
C VAL A 2 13.98 -2.82 6.62
N ASN A 3 14.69 -3.44 7.57
CA ASN A 3 15.34 -4.76 7.35
C ASN A 3 14.37 -5.88 6.97
N VAL A 4 13.13 -5.86 7.49
CA VAL A 4 12.12 -6.88 7.16
C VAL A 4 11.59 -6.66 5.75
N MET A 5 11.41 -5.40 5.35
CA MET A 5 10.96 -5.05 4.00
C MET A 5 12.00 -5.39 2.91
N LEU A 6 13.28 -5.48 3.28
CA LEU A 6 14.37 -5.91 2.41
C LEU A 6 14.53 -7.44 2.34
N SER A 7 13.86 -8.18 3.23
CA SER A 7 13.96 -9.65 3.30
C SER A 7 13.13 -10.31 2.20
N ASP A 8 13.65 -11.40 1.64
CA ASP A 8 12.91 -12.18 0.64
C ASP A 8 11.88 -13.10 1.32
N LEU A 9 10.63 -12.63 1.36
CA LEU A 9 9.49 -13.41 1.85
C LEU A 9 8.88 -14.28 0.73
N PRO A 10 8.47 -15.53 1.02
CA PRO A 10 7.89 -16.46 0.04
C PRO A 10 6.66 -15.90 -0.69
N GLU A 11 6.65 -15.89 -2.02
CA GLU A 11 5.51 -15.36 -2.78
C GLU A 11 4.24 -16.21 -2.67
N GLU A 12 4.38 -17.50 -2.34
CA GLU A 12 3.25 -18.38 -2.09
C GLU A 12 2.36 -17.85 -0.95
N GLU A 13 2.98 -17.32 0.11
CA GLU A 13 2.29 -16.83 1.30
C GLU A 13 2.10 -15.31 1.32
N PHE A 14 3.08 -14.57 0.79
CA PHE A 14 3.17 -13.11 0.89
C PHE A 14 2.94 -12.38 -0.44
N GLY A 15 2.70 -13.11 -1.53
CA GLY A 15 2.52 -12.52 -2.85
C GLY A 15 3.79 -11.84 -3.37
N PRO A 16 3.69 -11.09 -4.47
CA PRO A 16 4.86 -10.50 -5.13
C PRO A 16 5.58 -9.47 -4.25
N LYS A 17 6.89 -9.34 -4.46
CA LYS A 17 7.72 -8.33 -3.76
C LYS A 17 7.26 -6.91 -4.11
N ILE A 18 7.04 -6.10 -3.07
CA ILE A 18 6.74 -4.66 -3.21
C ILE A 18 8.06 -3.90 -3.09
N ASN A 19 8.45 -3.21 -4.17
CA ASN A 19 9.61 -2.34 -4.17
C ASN A 19 9.20 -0.96 -3.64
N PHE A 20 9.94 -0.44 -2.66
CA PHE A 20 9.72 0.90 -2.10
C PHE A 20 11.04 1.69 -2.08
N ARG A 21 10.94 3.01 -2.01
CA ARG A 21 12.07 3.94 -1.92
C ARG A 21 11.68 5.06 -0.96
N GLU A 22 12.53 5.37 0.01
CA GLU A 22 12.25 6.38 1.05
C GLU A 22 12.71 7.80 0.67
N TYR A 23 13.60 7.95 -0.32
CA TYR A 23 14.13 9.27 -0.69
C TYR A 23 13.20 10.02 -1.66
N SER A 24 13.18 11.35 -1.58
CA SER A 24 12.46 12.22 -2.53
C SER A 24 12.94 11.94 -3.95
N PHE A 25 12.10 11.27 -4.72
CA PHE A 25 12.42 10.78 -6.06
C PHE A 25 12.78 11.93 -7.02
N PHE A 26 12.00 13.01 -6.97
CA PHE A 26 12.14 14.14 -7.90
C PHE A 26 13.32 15.07 -7.57
N ASP A 27 13.66 15.20 -6.28
CA ASP A 27 14.76 16.06 -5.82
C ASP A 27 16.14 15.39 -5.97
N ASN A 28 16.19 14.11 -6.37
CA ASN A 28 17.44 13.40 -6.57
C ASN A 28 18.14 13.90 -7.86
N PRO A 29 19.36 14.49 -7.78
CA PRO A 29 20.08 14.99 -8.96
C PRO A 29 20.57 13.87 -9.90
N LEU A 30 20.67 12.63 -9.41
CA LEU A 30 21.09 11.46 -10.21
C LEU A 30 19.94 10.83 -11.01
N LEU A 31 18.69 11.23 -10.76
CA LEU A 31 17.55 10.69 -11.48
C LEU A 31 17.54 11.20 -12.94
N PRO A 32 17.53 10.33 -13.96
CA PRO A 32 17.55 10.75 -15.35
C PRO A 32 16.38 11.68 -15.70
N GLN A 33 16.65 12.72 -16.48
CA GLN A 33 15.65 13.72 -16.86
C GLN A 33 14.43 13.11 -17.56
N LYS A 34 14.65 12.11 -18.43
CA LYS A 34 13.58 11.33 -19.08
C LYS A 34 12.60 10.66 -18.13
N VAL A 35 13.02 10.39 -16.89
CA VAL A 35 12.16 9.80 -15.85
C VAL A 35 11.45 10.90 -15.06
N LYS A 36 12.16 12.00 -14.73
CA LYS A 36 11.57 13.17 -14.04
C LYS A 36 10.41 13.79 -14.83
N GLU A 37 10.55 13.86 -16.15
CA GLU A 37 9.57 14.49 -17.03
C GLU A 37 8.47 13.50 -17.46
N SER A 38 8.62 12.20 -17.20
CA SER A 38 7.64 11.17 -17.54
C SER A 38 6.77 10.84 -16.34
N TRP A 39 5.77 11.69 -16.10
CA TRP A 39 4.82 11.52 -15.01
C TRP A 39 3.38 11.73 -15.45
N LEU A 40 2.46 11.06 -14.76
CA LEU A 40 1.02 11.17 -14.89
C LEU A 40 0.44 11.54 -13.52
N GLU A 41 -0.24 12.66 -13.42
CA GLU A 41 -1.01 13.01 -12.23
C GLU A 41 -2.34 12.26 -12.22
N VAL A 42 -2.67 11.61 -11.12
CA VAL A 42 -3.98 11.00 -10.89
C VAL A 42 -4.73 11.84 -9.87
N GLN A 43 -5.78 12.50 -10.34
CA GLN A 43 -6.64 13.33 -9.50
C GLN A 43 -7.92 12.58 -9.15
N LEU A 44 -8.12 12.36 -7.86
CA LEU A 44 -9.35 11.73 -7.37
C LEU A 44 -10.54 12.65 -7.59
N CYS A 45 -11.70 12.06 -7.89
CA CYS A 45 -12.96 12.77 -8.03
C CYS A 45 -14.14 11.95 -7.52
N GLU A 46 -15.22 12.64 -7.16
CA GLU A 46 -16.46 11.99 -6.73
C GLU A 46 -17.19 11.40 -7.94
N GLU A 47 -17.59 10.14 -7.83
CA GLU A 47 -18.33 9.45 -8.89
C GLU A 47 -19.65 10.18 -9.19
N GLY A 48 -19.97 10.33 -10.49
CA GLY A 48 -21.18 11.03 -10.93
C GLY A 48 -21.14 12.56 -10.80
N SER A 49 -20.06 13.15 -10.28
CA SER A 49 -19.88 14.60 -10.32
C SER A 49 -19.62 15.09 -11.74
N LYS A 50 -20.03 16.32 -12.03
CA LYS A 50 -19.88 16.95 -13.36
C LYS A 50 -18.42 17.06 -13.81
N ASP A 51 -17.48 17.02 -12.87
CA ASP A 51 -16.04 17.18 -13.12
C ASP A 51 -15.28 15.84 -13.14
N CYS A 52 -15.96 14.71 -12.92
CA CYS A 52 -15.36 13.37 -12.90
C CYS A 52 -15.60 12.63 -14.22
N HIS A 53 -14.97 13.14 -15.29
CA HIS A 53 -14.96 12.47 -16.59
C HIS A 53 -13.85 11.42 -16.64
N VAL A 54 -14.24 10.18 -16.34
CA VAL A 54 -13.39 8.99 -16.37
C VAL A 54 -12.69 8.84 -17.73
N GLY A 55 -11.38 8.63 -17.71
CA GLY A 55 -10.60 8.26 -18.91
C GLY A 55 -10.27 9.40 -19.87
N ASN A 56 -10.69 10.64 -19.58
CA ASN A 56 -10.25 11.82 -20.33
C ASN A 56 -9.08 12.50 -19.61
N GLU A 57 -8.01 12.76 -20.35
CA GLU A 57 -6.98 13.70 -19.90
C GLU A 57 -7.60 15.09 -19.81
N VAL A 58 -7.80 15.59 -18.58
CA VAL A 58 -8.31 16.96 -18.35
C VAL A 58 -7.31 17.98 -18.89
N LYS A 59 -6.02 17.61 -18.81
CA LYS A 59 -4.84 18.30 -19.36
C LYS A 59 -3.81 17.22 -19.72
N PRO A 60 -2.87 17.49 -20.64
CA PRO A 60 -1.77 16.58 -20.92
C PRO A 60 -1.09 16.14 -19.61
N GLY A 61 -1.10 14.83 -19.34
CA GLY A 61 -0.50 14.26 -18.14
C GLY A 61 -1.34 14.33 -16.86
N VAL A 62 -2.65 14.61 -16.92
CA VAL A 62 -3.57 14.54 -15.76
C VAL A 62 -4.76 13.62 -16.06
N LEU A 63 -4.87 12.53 -15.30
CA LEU A 63 -5.95 11.53 -15.35
C LEU A 63 -6.91 11.71 -14.17
N ARG A 64 -8.22 11.64 -14.44
CA ARG A 64 -9.26 11.60 -13.40
C ARG A 64 -9.60 10.17 -13.02
N LEU A 65 -9.63 9.91 -11.72
CA LEU A 65 -9.98 8.62 -11.16
C LEU A 65 -11.12 8.78 -10.14
N PRO A 66 -12.25 8.09 -10.30
CA PRO A 66 -13.28 8.07 -9.27
C PRO A 66 -12.74 7.53 -7.95
N LYS A 67 -13.15 8.11 -6.83
CA LYS A 67 -12.91 7.50 -5.52
C LYS A 67 -13.53 6.09 -5.46
N HIS A 68 -12.94 5.26 -4.62
CA HIS A 68 -13.26 3.85 -4.42
C HIS A 68 -13.25 3.04 -5.72
N SER A 69 -12.34 3.38 -6.64
CA SER A 69 -12.19 2.66 -7.91
C SER A 69 -11.84 1.19 -7.68
N SER A 70 -12.40 0.32 -8.54
CA SER A 70 -12.09 -1.10 -8.56
C SER A 70 -10.71 -1.38 -9.17
N GLU A 71 -10.20 -2.59 -8.95
CA GLU A 71 -8.99 -3.08 -9.61
C GLU A 71 -9.14 -3.04 -11.14
N ASP A 72 -10.24 -3.58 -11.67
CA ASP A 72 -10.55 -3.52 -13.11
C ASP A 72 -10.52 -2.09 -13.68
N MET A 73 -11.07 -1.12 -12.95
CA MET A 73 -11.11 0.27 -13.38
C MET A 73 -9.73 0.90 -13.39
N LEU A 74 -8.92 0.65 -12.36
CA LEU A 74 -7.53 1.08 -12.30
C LEU A 74 -6.72 0.47 -13.46
N ILE A 75 -6.88 -0.82 -13.73
CA ILE A 75 -6.20 -1.50 -14.84
C ILE A 75 -6.60 -0.88 -16.17
N GLN A 76 -7.91 -0.68 -16.40
CA GLN A 76 -8.42 -0.08 -17.64
C GLN A 76 -7.87 1.33 -17.85
N LEU A 77 -7.84 2.15 -16.80
CA LEU A 77 -7.45 3.55 -16.88
C LEU A 77 -5.93 3.75 -16.96
N LEU A 78 -5.13 2.90 -16.31
CA LEU A 78 -3.67 3.04 -16.29
C LEU A 78 -2.99 2.27 -17.43
N SER A 79 -3.64 1.27 -18.03
CA SER A 79 -3.08 0.46 -19.12
C SER A 79 -2.65 1.27 -20.36
N PRO A 80 -3.34 2.35 -20.78
CA PRO A 80 -2.88 3.22 -21.87
C PRO A 80 -1.58 3.97 -21.56
N HIS A 81 -1.22 4.10 -20.27
CA HIS A 81 -0.08 4.90 -19.81
C HIS A 81 1.12 4.03 -19.38
N LYS A 82 1.24 2.79 -19.88
CA LYS A 82 2.33 1.85 -19.54
C LYS A 82 3.74 2.40 -19.79
N ASP A 83 3.89 3.36 -20.70
CA ASP A 83 5.16 3.99 -21.00
C ASP A 83 5.58 5.08 -20.00
N VAL A 84 4.61 5.62 -19.23
CA VAL A 84 4.85 6.61 -18.18
C VAL A 84 5.69 6.00 -17.05
N LYS A 85 6.70 6.73 -16.59
CA LYS A 85 7.63 6.22 -15.56
C LYS A 85 7.16 6.47 -14.13
N VAL A 86 6.32 7.49 -13.92
CA VAL A 86 5.81 7.85 -12.59
C VAL A 86 4.31 8.11 -12.63
N ILE A 87 3.56 7.42 -11.77
CA ILE A 87 2.14 7.73 -11.54
C ILE A 87 2.07 8.41 -10.18
N LYS A 88 1.56 9.64 -10.15
CA LYS A 88 1.47 10.46 -8.94
C LYS A 88 0.00 10.65 -8.58
N PHE A 89 -0.43 9.98 -7.53
CA PHE A 89 -1.74 10.23 -6.95
C PHE A 89 -1.73 11.55 -6.16
N SER A 90 -2.76 12.37 -6.37
CA SER A 90 -3.04 13.58 -5.59
C SER A 90 -3.32 13.24 -4.11
N SER A 91 -4.00 12.12 -3.88
CA SER A 91 -4.17 11.47 -2.59
C SER A 91 -4.34 9.97 -2.80
N MET A 92 -3.90 9.17 -1.84
CA MET A 92 -4.21 7.73 -1.79
C MET A 92 -5.48 7.44 -1.00
N GLU A 93 -5.97 8.41 -0.22
CA GLU A 93 -7.23 8.31 0.52
C GLU A 93 -8.38 8.04 -0.46
N ASP A 94 -9.14 6.98 -0.21
CA ASP A 94 -10.22 6.50 -1.07
C ASP A 94 -9.82 6.16 -2.53
N ALA A 95 -8.53 6.11 -2.89
CA ALA A 95 -8.14 5.90 -4.29
C ALA A 95 -8.50 4.49 -4.81
N PHE A 96 -8.48 3.49 -3.92
CA PHE A 96 -8.61 2.08 -4.27
C PHE A 96 -9.45 1.36 -3.21
N ARG A 97 -10.47 0.63 -3.65
CA ARG A 97 -11.36 -0.11 -2.74
C ARG A 97 -10.85 -1.49 -2.30
N GLY A 98 -9.73 -1.95 -2.87
CA GLY A 98 -9.18 -3.29 -2.63
C GLY A 98 -9.22 -4.18 -3.88
N PHE A 99 -8.48 -5.31 -3.82
CA PHE A 99 -8.38 -6.27 -4.91
C PHE A 99 -9.68 -7.07 -5.06
N ASP A 100 -10.01 -7.46 -6.29
CA ASP A 100 -11.21 -8.27 -6.54
C ASP A 100 -10.98 -9.74 -6.09
N ASP A 101 -9.72 -10.23 -6.16
CA ASP A 101 -9.33 -11.54 -5.64
C ASP A 101 -8.97 -11.52 -4.15
N LYS A 102 -9.69 -12.34 -3.37
CA LYS A 102 -9.47 -12.48 -1.92
C LYS A 102 -8.14 -13.12 -1.58
N VAL A 103 -7.64 -14.03 -2.42
CA VAL A 103 -6.35 -14.70 -2.18
C VAL A 103 -5.22 -13.69 -2.32
N THR A 104 -5.25 -12.88 -3.37
CA THR A 104 -4.33 -11.76 -3.60
C THR A 104 -4.39 -10.75 -2.46
N THR A 105 -5.59 -10.38 -2.02
CA THR A 105 -5.77 -9.52 -0.84
C THR A 105 -5.09 -10.10 0.40
N GLN A 106 -5.31 -11.38 0.70
CA GLN A 106 -4.72 -12.01 1.88
C GLN A 106 -3.19 -12.03 1.82
N LYS A 107 -2.62 -12.39 0.67
CA LYS A 107 -1.17 -12.41 0.45
C LYS A 107 -0.54 -11.02 0.60
N PHE A 108 -1.16 -10.00 0.00
CA PHE A 108 -0.73 -8.61 0.14
C PHE A 108 -0.76 -8.18 1.62
N ARG A 109 -1.85 -8.50 2.34
CA ARG A 109 -1.99 -8.16 3.76
C ARG A 109 -0.97 -8.87 4.63
N ASN A 110 -0.67 -10.14 4.38
CA ASN A 110 0.41 -10.86 5.08
C ASN A 110 1.75 -10.12 4.90
N ARG A 111 2.07 -9.67 3.69
CA ARG A 111 3.32 -8.96 3.39
C ARG A 111 3.39 -7.60 4.08
N VAL A 112 2.34 -6.80 3.97
CA VAL A 112 2.28 -5.48 4.60
C VAL A 112 2.32 -5.61 6.11
N LYS A 113 1.57 -6.55 6.70
CA LYS A 113 1.65 -6.87 8.13
C LYS A 113 3.09 -7.17 8.53
N ARG A 114 3.82 -7.97 7.74
CA ARG A 114 5.24 -8.25 8.01
C ARG A 114 6.14 -7.03 7.88
N TYR A 115 5.87 -6.15 6.92
CA TYR A 115 6.67 -4.96 6.66
C TYR A 115 6.54 -3.89 7.74
N VAL A 116 5.33 -3.68 8.26
CA VAL A 116 5.01 -2.54 9.13
C VAL A 116 4.55 -2.93 10.53
N GLY A 117 4.26 -4.22 10.75
CA GLY A 117 3.95 -4.73 12.07
C GLY A 117 5.23 -4.92 12.88
N ILE A 118 5.14 -4.62 14.17
CA ILE A 118 6.27 -4.64 15.10
C ILE A 118 5.86 -5.27 16.42
N TRP A 119 6.76 -6.05 17.01
CA TRP A 119 6.62 -6.48 18.40
C TRP A 119 7.02 -5.34 19.33
N CYS A 120 6.10 -4.91 20.19
CA CYS A 120 6.32 -3.87 21.18
C CYS A 120 6.14 -4.42 22.59
N CYS A 121 6.95 -3.96 23.54
CA CYS A 121 6.93 -4.44 24.92
C CYS A 121 5.90 -3.70 25.76
N VAL A 122 5.15 -4.42 26.58
CA VAL A 122 4.38 -3.91 27.70
C VAL A 122 5.33 -3.80 28.89
N GLU A 123 5.43 -2.59 29.44
CA GLU A 123 6.29 -2.34 30.60
C GLU A 123 5.93 -3.24 31.79
N ASN A 124 6.96 -3.68 32.53
CA ASN A 124 6.83 -4.48 33.76
C ASN A 124 6.15 -5.87 33.57
N ARG A 125 6.31 -6.52 32.41
CA ARG A 125 5.89 -7.92 32.20
C ARG A 125 6.98 -8.75 31.53
N ASP A 126 7.25 -9.93 32.07
CA ASP A 126 8.16 -10.93 31.46
C ASP A 126 7.57 -11.48 30.15
N LEU A 127 6.24 -11.68 30.11
CA LEU A 127 5.43 -11.97 28.92
C LEU A 127 4.70 -10.68 28.50
N GLY A 128 5.48 -9.74 27.96
CA GLY A 128 5.02 -8.38 27.69
C GLY A 128 4.85 -8.02 26.21
N HIS A 129 5.21 -8.86 25.25
CA HIS A 129 5.24 -8.39 23.86
C HIS A 129 3.87 -8.49 23.20
N ILE A 130 3.37 -7.37 22.69
CA ILE A 130 2.19 -7.33 21.83
C ILE A 130 2.64 -7.09 20.40
N TYR A 131 1.97 -7.75 19.45
CA TYR A 131 2.19 -7.48 18.04
C TYR A 131 1.31 -6.31 17.62
N TYR A 132 1.93 -5.22 17.18
CA TYR A 132 1.22 -4.13 16.53
C TYR A 132 0.74 -4.60 15.16
N ASP A 133 -0.53 -5.00 15.08
CA ASP A 133 -1.18 -5.39 13.84
C ASP A 133 -1.63 -4.13 13.10
N ILE A 134 -1.05 -3.81 11.95
CA ILE A 134 -1.39 -2.59 11.20
C ILE A 134 -2.88 -2.47 10.83
N TYR A 135 -3.60 -3.59 10.82
CA TYR A 135 -5.03 -3.66 10.52
C TYR A 135 -5.90 -3.70 11.77
N TRP A 136 -5.40 -3.26 12.91
CA TRP A 136 -6.13 -3.32 14.18
C TRP A 136 -7.40 -2.44 14.16
N ASP A 137 -7.36 -1.34 13.43
CA ASP A 137 -8.45 -0.37 13.26
C ASP A 137 -9.63 -0.93 12.45
N GLU A 138 -9.41 -1.95 11.62
CA GLU A 138 -10.46 -2.66 10.89
C GLU A 138 -11.27 -3.63 11.77
N LYS A 139 -10.86 -3.88 13.02
CA LYS A 139 -11.48 -4.87 13.92
C LYS A 139 -12.25 -4.15 15.04
N PRO A 140 -13.59 -4.06 14.96
CA PRO A 140 -14.39 -3.46 16.01
C PRO A 140 -14.11 -4.13 17.37
N ASP A 141 -13.94 -3.31 18.42
CA ASP A 141 -13.72 -3.74 19.80
C ASP A 141 -12.46 -4.60 20.06
N TRP A 142 -11.57 -4.74 19.09
CA TRP A 142 -10.33 -5.50 19.28
C TRP A 142 -9.35 -4.75 20.19
N LYS A 143 -8.77 -5.47 21.15
CA LYS A 143 -7.70 -4.96 22.02
C LYS A 143 -6.53 -5.94 21.99
N PRO A 144 -5.27 -5.47 21.97
CA PRO A 144 -4.12 -6.34 22.09
C PRO A 144 -4.10 -6.97 23.48
N GLU A 145 -4.20 -8.29 23.55
CA GLU A 145 -3.95 -9.05 24.78
C GLU A 145 -2.49 -9.52 24.78
N PRO A 146 -1.75 -9.37 25.90
CA PRO A 146 -0.44 -9.96 26.04
C PRO A 146 -0.51 -11.49 25.92
N PRO A 147 0.55 -12.14 25.41
CA PRO A 147 0.59 -13.58 25.23
C PRO A 147 0.39 -14.31 26.55
N LYS A 148 -0.32 -15.44 26.51
CA LYS A 148 -0.61 -16.28 27.68
C LYS A 148 0.49 -17.30 27.95
N SER A 149 1.35 -17.57 26.97
CA SER A 149 2.48 -18.50 27.08
C SER A 149 3.75 -17.97 26.39
N LEU A 150 4.87 -18.66 26.60
CA LEU A 150 6.15 -18.33 25.95
C LEU A 150 6.12 -18.61 24.44
N GLU A 151 5.37 -19.62 24.01
CA GLU A 151 5.18 -19.98 22.61
C GLU A 151 4.38 -18.92 21.85
N GLU A 152 3.46 -18.24 22.55
CA GLU A 152 2.70 -17.11 22.02
C GLU A 152 3.49 -15.78 22.03
N ASN A 153 4.62 -15.74 22.74
CA ASN A 153 5.47 -14.56 22.88
C ASN A 153 6.59 -14.59 21.82
N HIS A 154 6.56 -13.66 20.87
CA HIS A 154 7.45 -13.66 19.69
C HIS A 154 7.42 -14.95 18.84
N PRO A 155 6.24 -15.45 18.43
CA PRO A 155 6.19 -16.56 17.51
C PRO A 155 6.99 -16.28 16.23
N PRO A 156 7.58 -17.32 15.61
CA PRO A 156 8.69 -17.20 14.67
C PRO A 156 8.36 -16.63 13.28
N TRP A 157 7.17 -16.08 13.07
CA TRP A 157 6.75 -15.52 11.78
C TRP A 157 7.31 -14.10 11.52
#